data_AF-A0A1B9S2G9-F1
#
_entry.id   AF-A0A1B9S2G9-F1
#
_cell.length_a   1.000
_cell.length_b   1.000
_cell.length_c   1.000
_cell.angle_alpha   90.00
_cell.angle_beta   90.00
_cell.angle_gamma   90.00
#
_symmetry.space_group_name_H-M   'P 1'
#
loop_
_entity.id
_entity.type
_entity.pdbx_description
1 polymer ?
#
loop_
_entity_poly.entity_id
_entity_poly.type
_entity_poly.pdbx_seq_one_letter_code
_entity_poly.pdbx_strand_id
1 'polypeptide(L)'
;MRFWVMLMLLSPLSAAMAVEQPGPPPWSCSVWGACNAADTCVILSTLPMKFKLTQIGDDARKYHLQGPDGYEGVALQLPSLDDAKHFAETYRSDEPAPFILVPNSRMSDTNSFWLQSMWQRGNGQRVMADEKMLVACNSIRRN
;
A
#
# COMPACT_ATOMS: atom_id res chain seq x y z
N MET A 1 16.49 39.46 52.51
CA MET A 1 16.41 39.37 51.03
C MET A 1 16.81 37.95 50.65
N ARG A 2 15.87 37.12 50.16
CA ARG A 2 15.71 36.74 48.72
C ARG A 2 16.98 36.02 48.19
N PHE A 3 16.97 34.78 47.72
CA PHE A 3 16.08 34.17 46.74
C PHE A 3 16.04 32.63 46.87
N TRP A 4 14.85 32.07 46.68
CA TRP A 4 14.61 30.67 46.35
C TRP A 4 15.16 30.37 44.95
N VAL A 5 15.89 29.28 44.77
CA VAL A 5 16.08 28.68 43.43
C VAL A 5 15.42 27.32 43.45
N MET A 6 14.16 27.32 43.01
CA MET A 6 13.38 26.15 42.66
C MET A 6 14.05 25.50 41.44
N LEU A 7 14.70 24.36 41.62
CA LEU A 7 15.20 23.54 40.53
C LEU A 7 13.98 22.88 39.88
N MET A 8 13.42 23.52 38.85
CA MET A 8 12.38 22.91 38.01
C MET A 8 12.96 21.71 37.28
N LEU A 9 12.53 20.52 37.69
CA LEU A 9 12.59 19.28 36.92
C LEU A 9 11.76 19.45 35.64
N LEU A 10 12.38 19.96 34.59
CA LEU A 10 11.88 19.83 33.23
C LEU A 10 12.21 18.42 32.75
N SER A 11 11.39 17.45 33.16
CA SER A 11 11.33 16.15 32.50
C SER A 11 10.78 16.39 31.09
N PRO A 12 11.52 16.17 30.00
CA PRO A 12 10.88 16.08 28.71
C PRO A 12 9.98 14.85 28.76
N LEU A 13 8.67 15.07 28.89
CA LEU A 13 7.67 14.11 28.46
C LEU A 13 7.88 13.94 26.96
N SER A 14 8.81 13.04 26.58
CA SER A 14 8.83 12.46 25.26
C SER A 14 7.52 11.70 25.11
N ALA A 15 6.47 12.40 24.71
CA ALA A 15 5.36 11.81 24.00
C ALA A 15 5.94 11.30 22.68
N ALA A 16 6.59 10.13 22.73
CA ALA A 16 6.73 9.29 21.57
C ALA A 16 5.28 8.99 21.14
N MET A 17 4.76 9.77 20.21
CA MET A 17 3.58 9.40 19.47
C MET A 17 3.99 8.16 18.70
N ALA A 18 3.78 7.00 19.32
CA ALA A 18 3.93 5.72 18.66
C ALA A 18 2.83 5.68 17.60
N VAL A 19 3.18 6.12 16.39
CA VAL A 19 2.44 5.81 15.17
C VAL A 19 2.21 4.31 15.20
N GLU A 20 0.96 3.90 15.42
CA GLU A 20 0.62 2.49 15.58
C GLU A 20 0.96 1.82 14.25
N GLN A 21 2.00 0.99 14.23
CA GLN A 21 2.38 0.33 12.99
C GLN A 21 1.21 -0.58 12.58
N PRO A 22 0.74 -0.45 11.34
CA PRO A 22 -0.39 -1.24 10.87
C PRO A 22 -0.01 -2.73 10.94
N GLY A 23 -0.81 -3.50 11.68
CA GLY A 23 -0.51 -4.91 12.00
C GLY A 23 -0.37 -5.83 10.78
N PRO A 24 0.03 -7.11 10.97
CA PRO A 24 0.23 -8.04 9.87
C PRO A 24 -1.07 -8.32 9.09
N PRO A 25 -0.97 -8.84 7.85
CA PRO A 25 -2.13 -9.27 7.08
C PRO A 25 -2.89 -10.41 7.82
N PRO A 26 -4.18 -10.62 7.55
CA PRO A 26 -4.95 -10.06 6.46
C PRO A 26 -5.30 -8.58 6.64
N TRP A 27 -5.30 -7.85 5.54
CA TRP A 27 -5.65 -6.43 5.50
C TRP A 27 -6.97 -6.18 4.80
N SER A 28 -7.73 -5.21 5.32
CA SER A 28 -8.85 -4.58 4.62
C SER A 28 -8.37 -3.28 4.00
N CYS A 29 -8.46 -3.18 2.69
CA CYS A 29 -7.90 -2.11 1.89
C CYS A 29 -9.00 -1.26 1.24
N SER A 30 -8.72 0.02 1.05
CA SER A 30 -9.59 0.99 0.37
C SER A 30 -8.78 1.82 -0.62
N VAL A 31 -9.30 2.00 -1.83
CA VAL A 31 -8.74 2.92 -2.83
C VAL A 31 -9.24 4.33 -2.52
N TRP A 32 -8.30 5.27 -2.37
CA TRP A 32 -8.56 6.67 -2.02
C TRP A 32 -8.41 7.63 -3.19
N GLY A 33 -7.63 7.26 -4.20
CA GLY A 33 -7.42 8.11 -5.36
C GLY A 33 -6.79 7.37 -6.52
N ALA A 34 -6.93 7.94 -7.70
CA ALA A 34 -6.22 7.52 -8.90
C ALA A 34 -5.26 8.65 -9.31
N CYS A 35 -4.01 8.30 -9.59
CA CYS A 35 -2.96 9.23 -9.94
C CYS A 35 -2.35 8.84 -11.29
N ASN A 36 -2.00 9.84 -12.10
CA ASN A 36 -1.25 9.61 -13.32
C ASN A 36 0.26 9.42 -13.04
N ALA A 37 1.04 9.27 -14.12
CA ALA A 37 2.49 9.14 -14.05
C ALA A 37 3.19 10.38 -13.45
N ALA A 38 2.58 11.56 -13.57
CA ALA A 38 3.08 12.84 -13.04
C ALA A 38 2.63 13.11 -11.58
N ASP A 39 2.12 12.10 -10.87
CA ASP A 39 1.62 12.20 -9.49
C ASP A 39 0.45 13.19 -9.29
N THR A 40 -0.23 13.58 -10.38
CA THR A 40 -1.50 14.32 -10.28
C THR A 40 -2.60 13.33 -9.94
N CYS A 41 -3.24 13.53 -8.78
CA CYS A 41 -4.22 12.61 -8.21
C CYS A 41 -5.63 13.19 -8.18
N VAL A 42 -6.61 12.35 -8.48
CA VAL A 42 -8.03 12.61 -8.24
C VAL A 42 -8.47 11.74 -7.05
N ILE A 43 -9.07 12.38 -6.04
CA ILE A 43 -9.61 11.68 -4.87
C ILE A 43 -10.94 11.04 -5.23
N LEU A 44 -11.08 9.75 -4.94
CA LEU A 44 -12.29 8.97 -5.17
C LEU A 44 -13.13 8.98 -3.88
N SER A 45 -13.82 10.09 -3.63
CA SER A 45 -14.55 10.33 -2.38
C SER A 45 -15.97 9.74 -2.34
N THR A 46 -16.54 9.38 -3.49
CA THR A 46 -17.96 9.01 -3.59
C THR A 46 -18.23 7.58 -3.13
N LEU A 47 -17.38 6.61 -3.47
CA LEU A 47 -17.40 5.25 -2.93
C LEU A 47 -15.98 4.66 -2.96
N PRO A 48 -15.32 4.43 -1.80
CA PRO A 48 -14.00 3.79 -1.81
C PRO A 48 -14.15 2.35 -2.29
N MET A 49 -13.45 2.00 -3.37
CA MET A 49 -13.34 0.60 -3.81
C MET A 49 -12.57 -0.17 -2.74
N LYS A 50 -13.20 -1.21 -2.18
CA LYS A 50 -12.63 -2.02 -1.09
C LYS A 50 -12.19 -3.38 -1.59
N PHE A 51 -11.11 -3.89 -1.04
CA PHE A 51 -10.64 -5.24 -1.29
C PHE A 51 -9.88 -5.76 -0.07
N LYS A 52 -9.72 -7.07 0.02
CA LYS A 52 -8.97 -7.74 1.08
C LYS A 52 -7.67 -8.30 0.52
N LEU A 53 -6.59 -8.17 1.28
CA LEU A 53 -5.32 -8.82 1.01
C LEU A 53 -5.04 -9.87 2.07
N THR A 54 -4.80 -11.11 1.66
CA THR A 54 -4.40 -12.21 2.55
C THR A 54 -3.09 -12.79 2.06
N GLN A 55 -2.09 -12.94 2.92
CA GLN A 55 -0.79 -13.47 2.52
C GLN A 55 -0.91 -14.91 1.96
N ILE A 56 -0.18 -15.21 0.87
CA ILE A 56 -0.14 -16.54 0.24
C ILE A 56 1.16 -17.25 0.63
N GLY A 57 1.03 -18.38 1.32
CA GLY A 57 2.17 -19.24 1.70
C GLY A 57 3.21 -18.49 2.54
N ASP A 58 4.48 -18.87 2.36
CA ASP A 58 5.60 -18.30 3.12
C ASP A 58 6.21 -17.03 2.47
N ASP A 59 5.76 -16.65 1.26
CA ASP A 59 6.25 -15.45 0.59
C ASP A 59 5.53 -14.21 1.15
N ALA A 60 6.25 -13.47 2.01
CA ALA A 60 5.76 -12.24 2.64
C ALA A 60 5.40 -11.10 1.67
N ARG A 61 5.62 -11.28 0.36
CA ARG A 61 5.30 -10.27 -0.67
C ARG A 61 4.13 -10.67 -1.55
N LYS A 62 3.58 -11.88 -1.42
CA LYS A 62 2.49 -12.37 -2.26
C LYS A 62 1.20 -12.44 -1.48
N TYR A 63 0.13 -11.95 -2.09
CA TYR A 63 -1.18 -11.85 -1.46
C TYR A 63 -2.28 -12.32 -2.41
N HIS A 64 -3.28 -13.00 -1.85
CA HIS A 64 -4.56 -13.21 -2.47
C HIS A 64 -5.36 -11.92 -2.31
N LEU A 65 -5.76 -11.35 -3.44
CA LEU A 65 -6.59 -10.16 -3.53
C LEU A 65 -8.02 -10.60 -3.75
N GLN A 66 -8.90 -10.21 -2.84
CA GLN A 66 -10.33 -10.45 -2.94
C GLN A 66 -11.06 -9.11 -3.05
N GLY A 67 -11.58 -8.82 -4.24
CA GLY A 67 -12.39 -7.64 -4.52
C GLY A 67 -13.86 -7.82 -4.12
N PRO A 68 -14.70 -6.81 -4.40
CA PRO A 68 -16.14 -6.97 -4.29
C PRO A 68 -16.66 -7.95 -5.34
N ASP A 69 -17.87 -8.48 -5.12
CA ASP A 69 -18.60 -9.33 -6.07
C ASP A 69 -17.89 -10.63 -6.49
N GLY A 70 -17.01 -11.16 -5.63
CA GLY A 70 -16.33 -12.43 -5.86
C GLY A 70 -15.14 -12.33 -6.83
N TYR A 71 -14.70 -11.12 -7.17
CA TYR A 71 -13.44 -10.95 -7.90
C TYR A 71 -12.26 -11.46 -7.06
N GLU A 72 -11.41 -12.29 -7.65
CA GLU A 72 -10.21 -12.81 -7.02
C GLU A 72 -8.99 -12.65 -7.94
N GLY A 73 -7.83 -12.40 -7.34
CA GLY A 73 -6.57 -12.26 -8.05
C GLY A 73 -5.36 -12.41 -7.13
N VAL A 74 -4.17 -12.21 -7.70
CA VAL A 74 -2.91 -12.19 -6.96
C VAL A 74 -2.37 -10.77 -6.95
N ALA A 75 -1.87 -10.33 -5.80
CA ALA A 75 -1.09 -9.11 -5.67
C ALA A 75 0.34 -9.45 -5.24
N LEU A 76 1.31 -8.79 -5.86
CA LEU A 76 2.73 -8.90 -5.56
C LEU A 76 3.25 -7.55 -5.08
N GLN A 77 3.88 -7.54 -3.91
CA GLN A 77 4.54 -6.36 -3.38
C GLN A 77 5.97 -6.25 -3.89
N LEU A 78 6.29 -5.10 -4.47
CA LEU A 78 7.63 -4.75 -4.95
C LEU A 78 8.15 -3.51 -4.20
N PRO A 79 9.48 -3.37 -4.02
CA PRO A 79 10.05 -2.32 -3.16
C PRO A 79 9.86 -0.92 -3.73
N SER A 80 9.87 -0.79 -5.06
CA SER A 80 9.84 0.50 -5.74
C SER A 80 9.07 0.45 -7.06
N LEU A 81 8.77 1.63 -7.61
CA LEU A 81 8.18 1.76 -8.94
C LEU A 81 9.12 1.27 -10.05
N ASP A 82 10.43 1.40 -9.87
CA ASP A 82 11.40 0.95 -10.87
C ASP A 82 11.54 -0.58 -10.86
N ASP A 83 11.48 -1.21 -9.68
CA ASP A 83 11.36 -2.67 -9.58
C ASP A 83 10.07 -3.17 -10.24
N ALA A 84 8.97 -2.43 -10.10
CA ALA A 84 7.71 -2.76 -10.76
C ALA A 84 7.82 -2.71 -12.29
N LYS A 85 8.46 -1.67 -12.83
CA LYS A 85 8.73 -1.58 -14.29
C LYS A 85 9.59 -2.74 -14.76
N HIS A 86 10.71 -3.00 -14.06
CA HIS A 86 11.62 -4.09 -14.40
C HIS A 86 10.93 -5.45 -14.34
N PHE A 87 10.08 -5.67 -13.32
CA PHE A 87 9.26 -6.87 -13.21
C PHE A 87 8.33 -7.02 -14.42
N ALA A 88 7.59 -5.98 -14.82
CA ALA A 88 6.68 -6.05 -15.96
C ALA A 88 7.39 -6.42 -17.27
N GLU A 89 8.58 -5.83 -17.51
CA GLU A 89 9.37 -6.09 -18.71
C GLU A 89 9.86 -7.53 -18.80
N THR A 90 10.18 -8.14 -17.65
CA THR A 90 10.75 -9.47 -17.54
C THR A 90 9.72 -10.56 -17.25
N TYR A 91 8.50 -10.20 -16.84
CA TYR A 91 7.45 -11.16 -16.50
C TYR A 91 7.02 -11.97 -17.74
N ARG A 92 7.32 -13.27 -17.70
CA ARG A 92 6.95 -14.27 -18.71
C ARG A 92 6.28 -15.43 -17.97
N SER A 93 4.96 -15.38 -17.91
CA SER A 93 4.13 -16.42 -17.30
C SER A 93 2.80 -16.51 -18.07
N ASP A 94 2.31 -17.74 -18.17
CA ASP A 94 0.97 -18.07 -18.69
C ASP A 94 -0.12 -17.77 -17.66
N GLU A 95 0.27 -17.55 -16.39
CA GLU A 95 -0.64 -17.12 -15.34
C GLU A 95 -1.07 -15.65 -15.54
N PRO A 96 -2.29 -15.29 -15.07
CA PRO A 96 -2.73 -13.90 -15.01
C PRO A 96 -1.68 -13.01 -14.33
N ALA A 97 -1.46 -11.85 -14.92
CA ALA A 97 -0.52 -10.87 -14.40
C ALA A 97 -0.97 -10.40 -12.99
N PRO A 98 -0.13 -10.48 -11.95
CA PRO A 98 -0.52 -10.01 -10.63
C PRO A 98 -0.70 -8.50 -10.62
N PHE A 99 -1.55 -8.00 -9.72
CA PHE A 99 -1.52 -6.60 -9.33
C PHE A 99 -0.22 -6.29 -8.60
N ILE A 100 0.34 -5.11 -8.84
CA ILE A 100 1.58 -4.69 -8.20
C ILE A 100 1.26 -3.71 -7.08
N LEU A 101 1.76 -4.01 -5.89
CA LEU A 101 1.71 -3.15 -4.71
C LEU A 101 3.10 -2.57 -4.48
N VAL A 102 3.24 -1.24 -4.52
CA VAL A 102 4.48 -0.56 -4.15
C VAL A 102 4.24 0.23 -2.86
N PRO A 103 4.95 -0.06 -1.75
CA PRO A 103 4.79 0.68 -0.51
C PRO A 103 4.96 2.19 -0.71
N ASN A 104 4.15 2.98 -0.03
CA ASN A 104 4.32 4.41 0.07
C ASN A 104 4.01 4.90 1.48
N SER A 105 4.33 6.15 1.78
CA SER A 105 4.12 6.79 3.09
C SER A 105 3.15 7.97 3.02
N ARG A 106 2.22 7.99 2.04
CA ARG A 106 1.31 9.13 1.82
C ARG A 106 0.15 9.17 2.81
N MET A 107 -0.13 8.07 3.52
CA MET A 107 -1.18 8.01 4.53
C MET A 107 -0.58 7.53 5.85
N SER A 108 -0.69 8.35 6.90
CA SER A 108 -0.24 7.98 8.23
C SER A 108 -1.09 6.83 8.78
N ASP A 109 -0.51 6.06 9.72
CA ASP A 109 -1.22 5.07 10.53
C ASP A 109 -1.90 3.93 9.73
N THR A 110 -1.52 3.73 8.46
CA THR A 110 -2.04 2.67 7.59
C THR A 110 -0.91 2.01 6.79
N ASN A 111 -1.14 0.78 6.33
CA ASN A 111 -0.28 0.18 5.30
C ASN A 111 -0.68 0.80 3.95
N SER A 112 0.08 1.79 3.47
CA SER A 112 -0.24 2.46 2.21
C SER A 112 0.56 1.95 1.02
N PHE A 113 -0.13 1.77 -0.10
CA PHE A 113 0.46 1.25 -1.35
C PHE A 113 0.03 2.07 -2.55
N TRP A 114 0.91 2.13 -3.55
CA TRP A 114 0.52 2.34 -4.93
C TRP A 114 0.12 1.00 -5.52
N LEU A 115 -1.14 0.88 -5.93
CA LEU A 115 -1.66 -0.28 -6.65
C LEU A 115 -1.64 0.01 -8.15
N GLN A 116 -1.00 -0.87 -8.92
CA GLN A 116 -0.91 -0.77 -10.38
C GLN A 116 -1.20 -2.11 -11.05
N SER A 117 -1.72 -2.06 -12.27
CA SER A 117 -1.87 -3.22 -13.14
C SER A 117 -0.78 -3.23 -14.21
N MET A 118 -0.56 -4.40 -14.79
CA MET A 118 0.19 -4.54 -16.03
C MET A 118 -0.79 -4.71 -17.19
N TRP A 119 -0.43 -4.17 -18.34
CA TRP A 119 -1.15 -4.41 -19.58
C TRP A 119 -0.19 -4.93 -20.65
N GLN A 120 -0.76 -5.60 -21.66
CA GLN A 120 0.00 -6.20 -22.75
C GLN A 120 -0.11 -5.32 -23.99
N ARG A 121 1.04 -4.96 -24.56
CA ARG A 121 1.15 -4.29 -25.85
C ARG A 121 0.85 -5.27 -26.99
N GLY A 122 0.53 -4.73 -28.16
CA GLY A 122 0.25 -5.53 -29.36
C GLY A 122 1.41 -6.45 -29.83
N ASN A 123 2.64 -6.16 -29.41
CA ASN A 123 3.82 -7.00 -29.65
C ASN A 123 4.02 -8.11 -28.59
N GLY A 124 3.04 -8.29 -27.69
CA GLY A 124 3.09 -9.27 -26.61
C GLY A 124 3.88 -8.83 -25.37
N GLN A 125 4.59 -7.69 -25.41
CA GLN A 125 5.34 -7.16 -24.28
C GLN A 125 4.38 -6.66 -23.19
N ARG A 126 4.63 -7.05 -21.94
CA ARG A 126 3.92 -6.49 -20.78
C ARG A 126 4.64 -5.25 -20.28
N VAL A 127 3.86 -4.25 -19.88
CA VAL A 127 4.34 -3.00 -19.29
C VAL A 127 3.43 -2.60 -18.15
N MET A 128 3.97 -1.81 -17.22
CA MET A 128 3.16 -1.20 -16.16
C MET A 128 2.18 -0.18 -16.76
N ALA A 129 0.99 -0.09 -16.18
CA ALA A 129 0.09 1.02 -16.43
C ALA A 129 0.71 2.33 -15.89
N ASP A 130 0.52 3.43 -16.62
CA ASP A 130 0.97 4.76 -16.18
C ASP A 130 0.13 5.29 -15.00
N GLU A 131 -1.10 4.77 -14.87
CA GLU A 131 -2.03 5.09 -13.78
C GLU A 131 -1.78 4.20 -12.57
N LYS A 132 -1.80 4.82 -11.39
CA LYS A 132 -1.66 4.14 -10.11
C LYS A 132 -2.72 4.58 -9.12
N MET A 133 -3.19 3.64 -8.31
CA MET A 133 -4.19 3.90 -7.28
C MET A 133 -3.53 4.05 -5.91
N LEU A 134 -3.91 5.09 -5.17
CA LEU A 134 -3.53 5.23 -3.76
C LEU A 134 -4.42 4.33 -2.90
N VAL A 135 -3.81 3.38 -2.21
CA VAL A 135 -4.49 2.39 -1.38
C VAL A 135 -4.07 2.53 0.08
N ALA A 136 -5.04 2.53 0.99
CA ALA A 136 -4.79 2.41 2.43
C ALA A 136 -5.31 1.06 2.92
N CYS A 137 -4.51 0.36 3.71
CA CYS A 137 -4.83 -0.94 4.27
C CYS A 137 -4.72 -0.93 5.79
N ASN A 138 -5.70 -1.56 6.47
CA ASN A 138 -5.70 -1.74 7.91
C ASN A 138 -5.75 -3.23 8.24
N SER A 139 -5.05 -3.63 9.31
CA SER A 139 -5.11 -5.00 9.80
C SER A 139 -6.51 -5.34 10.28
N ILE A 140 -7.03 -6.49 9.82
CA ILE A 140 -8.29 -7.03 10.30
C ILE A 140 -7.96 -7.76 11.60
N ARG A 141 -8.16 -7.10 12.75
CA ARG A 141 -8.07 -7.78 14.05
C ARG A 141 -9.12 -8.90 14.06
N ARG A 142 -8.70 -10.15 14.21
CA ARG A 142 -9.60 -11.24 14.61
C ARG A 142 -9.95 -10.99 16.07
N ASN A 143 -11.20 -10.60 16.35
CA ASN A 143 -11.77 -10.78 17.68
C ASN A 143 -11.95 -12.27 17.98
#